data_AF-A0A948UCC8-F1
#
_entry.id   AF-A0A948UCC8-F1
#
_cell.length_a   1.000
_cell.length_b   1.000
_cell.length_c   1.000
_cell.angle_alpha   90.00
_cell.angle_beta   90.00
_cell.angle_gamma   90.00
#
_symmetry.space_group_name_H-M   'P 1'
#
loop_
_entity.id
_entity.type
_entity.pdbx_description
1 polymer ?
#
loop_
_entity_poly.entity_id
_entity_poly.type
_entity_poly.pdbx_seq_one_letter_code
_entity_poly.pdbx_strand_id
1 'polypeptide(L)' 'MAALLKALLAGVLLTFVVSFFAQPDAIALSWLDIRPAHISYFEFYWSWRLFVVSVVAGWGFFLLWD' A
#
# COMPACT_ATOMS: atom_id res chain seq x y z
N MET A 1 15.27 9.39 9.93
CA MET A 1 14.15 10.24 9.45
C MET A 1 13.95 10.12 7.94
N ALA A 2 14.99 10.37 7.12
CA ALA A 2 14.87 10.32 5.66
C ALA A 2 14.46 8.94 5.10
N ALA A 3 15.02 7.85 5.61
CA ALA A 3 14.68 6.48 5.18
C ALA A 3 13.21 6.12 5.43
N LEU A 4 12.64 6.52 6.59
CA LEU A 4 11.25 6.26 6.92
C LEU A 4 10.29 7.07 6.04
N LEU A 5 10.63 8.33 5.70
CA LEU A 5 9.85 9.13 4.76
C LEU A 5 9.87 8.53 3.34
N LYS A 6 11.05 8.09 2.87
CA LYS A 6 11.20 7.39 1.58
C LYS A 6 10.38 6.09 1.56
N ALA A 7 10.41 5.32 2.65
CA ALA A 7 9.62 4.10 2.81
C ALA A 7 8.12 4.36 2.80
N LEU A 8 7.69 5.48 3.41
CA LEU A 8 6.29 5.89 3.41
C LEU A 8 5.80 6.21 2.00
N LEU A 9 6.57 7.02 1.25
CA LEU A 9 6.29 7.34 -0.14
C LEU A 9 6.26 6.08 -1.02
N ALA A 10 7.29 5.23 -0.90
CA ALA A 10 7.36 3.97 -1.63
C ALA A 10 6.16 3.06 -1.28
N GLY A 11 5.81 2.95 0.00
CA GLY A 11 4.69 2.15 0.47
C GLY A 11 3.33 2.63 -0.05
N VAL A 12 3.10 3.96 -0.06
CA VAL A 12 1.88 4.54 -0.66
C VAL A 12 1.79 4.17 -2.14
N LEU A 13 2.87 4.40 -2.89
CA LEU A 13 2.91 4.19 -4.33
C LEU A 13 2.70 2.72 -4.70
N LEU A 14 3.38 1.82 -3.98
CA LEU A 14 3.30 0.38 -4.21
C LEU A 14 1.92 -0.16 -3.84
N THR A 15 1.34 0.31 -2.74
CA THR A 15 -0.05 -0.05 -2.35
C THR A 15 -1.06 0.41 -3.37
N PHE A 16 -0.90 1.63 -3.88
CA PHE A 16 -1.79 2.19 -4.88
C PHE A 16 -1.70 1.40 -6.19
N VAL A 17 -0.49 1.10 -6.66
CA VAL A 17 -0.27 0.28 -7.86
C VAL A 17 -0.90 -1.10 -7.70
N VAL A 18 -0.62 -1.80 -6.60
CA VAL A 18 -1.18 -3.14 -6.39
C VAL A 18 -2.70 -3.09 -6.26
N SER A 19 -3.25 -2.09 -5.58
CA SER A 19 -4.71 -1.91 -5.42
C SER A 19 -5.40 -1.54 -6.74
N PHE A 20 -4.69 -0.92 -7.69
CA PHE A 20 -5.21 -0.60 -9.01
C PHE A 20 -5.30 -1.83 -9.93
N PHE A 21 -4.30 -2.71 -9.88
CA PHE A 21 -4.31 -3.95 -10.68
C PHE A 21 -5.13 -5.09 -10.03
N ALA A 22 -5.45 -4.94 -8.76
CA ALA A 22 -6.27 -5.85 -7.99
C ALA A 22 -7.74 -5.85 -8.46
N GLN A 23 -8.24 -7.00 -8.90
CA GLN A 23 -9.66 -7.17 -9.24
C GLN A 23 -10.53 -7.18 -7.96
N PRO A 24 -11.60 -6.35 -7.89
CA PRO A 24 -12.45 -6.22 -6.70
C PRO A 24 -13.07 -7.56 -6.24
N ASP A 25 -13.49 -8.39 -7.20
CA ASP A 25 -14.25 -9.62 -6.94
C ASP A 25 -13.41 -10.76 -6.35
N ALA A 26 -12.08 -10.75 -6.56
CA ALA A 26 -11.20 -11.83 -6.11
C ALA A 26 -10.61 -11.58 -4.70
N ILE A 27 -10.72 -10.35 -4.18
CA ILE A 27 -9.85 -9.90 -3.07
C ILE A 27 -10.60 -9.63 -1.77
N ALA A 28 -11.94 -9.53 -1.81
CA ALA A 28 -12.76 -9.41 -0.60
C ALA A 28 -12.60 -10.60 0.38
N LEU A 29 -12.11 -11.75 -0.09
CA LEU A 29 -11.82 -12.95 0.71
C LEU A 29 -10.31 -13.21 0.92
N SER A 30 -9.42 -12.36 0.40
CA SER A 30 -7.97 -12.58 0.46
C SER A 30 -7.33 -11.82 1.63
N TRP A 31 -6.14 -12.26 2.04
CA TRP A 31 -5.38 -11.66 3.15
C TRP A 31 -5.10 -10.17 2.94
N LEU A 32 -5.10 -9.71 1.68
CA LEU A 32 -4.87 -8.33 1.30
C LEU A 32 -6.01 -7.37 1.69
N ASP A 33 -7.25 -7.82 1.90
CA ASP A 33 -8.38 -6.96 2.35
C ASP A 33 -8.43 -5.59 1.63
N ILE A 34 -8.60 -5.61 0.31
CA ILE A 34 -8.71 -4.41 -0.52
C ILE A 34 -10.15 -3.93 -0.48
N ARG A 35 -10.36 -2.74 0.06
CA ARG A 35 -11.68 -2.15 0.23
C ARG A 35 -11.82 -0.87 -0.59
N PRO A 36 -13.02 -0.55 -1.06
CA PRO A 36 -13.29 0.77 -1.60
C PRO A 36 -13.12 1.80 -0.47
N ALA A 37 -12.23 2.75 -0.70
CA ALA A 37 -12.03 3.93 0.11
C ALA A 37 -12.58 5.14 -0.64
N HIS A 38 -13.27 6.01 0.10
CA HIS A 38 -13.96 7.16 -0.47
C HIS A 38 -13.30 8.42 0.06
N ILE A 39 -12.73 9.24 -0.82
CA ILE A 39 -12.28 10.60 -0.48
C ILE A 39 -13.00 11.57 -1.40
N SER A 40 -13.89 12.37 -0.81
CA SER A 40 -14.45 13.59 -1.41
C SER A 40 -14.82 13.41 -2.90
N TYR A 41 -15.71 12.45 -3.17
CA TYR A 41 -16.23 12.04 -4.49
C TYR A 41 -15.38 11.10 -5.36
N PHE A 42 -14.19 10.70 -4.93
CA PHE A 42 -13.41 9.66 -5.59
C PHE A 42 -13.49 8.33 -4.85
N GLU A 43 -13.97 7.29 -5.54
CA GLU A 43 -13.79 5.90 -5.15
C GLU A 43 -12.43 5.42 -5.62
N PHE A 44 -11.60 4.96 -4.69
CA PHE A 44 -10.38 4.24 -5.01
C PHE A 44 -10.29 2.99 -4.15
N TYR A 45 -9.58 1.99 -4.66
CA TYR A 45 -9.34 0.76 -3.92
C TYR A 45 -8.09 0.92 -3.07
N TRP A 46 -8.19 0.57 -1.79
CA TRP A 46 -7.09 0.70 -0.83
C TRP A 46 -7.04 -0.49 0.11
N SER A 47 -5.82 -0.92 0.43
CA SER A 47 -5.56 -1.87 1.50
C SER A 47 -4.58 -1.31 2.51
N TRP A 48 -5.05 -1.16 3.74
CA TRP A 48 -4.20 -0.78 4.88
C TRP A 48 -3.14 -1.84 5.19
N ARG A 49 -3.44 -3.11 4.95
CA ARG A 49 -2.51 -4.22 5.22
C ARG A 49 -1.33 -4.18 4.24
N LEU A 50 -1.64 -4.05 2.95
CA LEU A 50 -0.62 -3.85 1.91
C LEU A 50 0.25 -2.64 2.22
N PHE A 51 -0.36 -1.55 2.64
CA PHE A 51 0.35 -0.33 2.98
C PHE A 51 1.36 -0.55 4.10
N VAL A 52 0.93 -1.12 5.22
CA VAL A 52 1.82 -1.38 6.35
C VAL A 52 2.96 -2.33 5.95
N VAL A 53 2.65 -3.43 5.26
CA VAL A 53 3.67 -4.39 4.79
C VAL A 53 4.65 -3.72 3.84
N SER A 54 4.16 -2.90 2.90
CA SER A 54 5.00 -2.21 1.91
C SER A 54 5.90 -1.16 2.57
N VAL A 55 5.39 -0.41 3.55
CA VAL A 55 6.17 0.56 4.31
C VAL A 55 7.25 -0.14 5.15
N VAL A 56 6.90 -1.23 5.85
CA VAL A 56 7.87 -2.00 6.65
C VAL A 56 8.94 -2.62 5.77
N ALA A 57 8.56 -3.23 4.65
CA ALA A 57 9.50 -3.81 3.69
C ALA A 57 10.40 -2.72 3.07
N GLY A 58 9.83 -1.60 2.65
CA GLY A 58 10.58 -0.47 2.11
C GLY A 58 11.53 0.14 3.14
N TRP A 59 11.09 0.26 4.40
CA TRP A 59 11.93 0.78 5.46
C TRP A 59 13.11 -0.15 5.75
N GLY A 60 12.87 -1.46 5.85
CA GLY A 60 13.92 -2.47 5.97
C GLY A 60 14.91 -2.41 4.80
N PHE A 61 14.41 -2.28 3.57
CA PHE A 61 15.26 -2.14 2.39
C PHE A 61 16.14 -0.89 2.44
N PHE A 62 15.58 0.27 2.80
CA PHE A 62 16.36 1.50 2.91
C PHE A 62 17.36 1.47 4.08
N LEU A 63 17.05 0.79 5.17
CA LEU A 63 17.99 0.59 6.29
C LEU A 63 19.16 -0.33 5.94
N LEU A 64 18.96 -1.28 5.03
CA LEU A 64 20.02 -2.19 4.57
C LEU A 64 20.87 -1.60 3.43
N TRP A 65 20.34 -0.58 2.75
CA TRP A 65 20.97 0.06 1.60
C TRP A 65 21.77 1.33 1.98
N ASP A 66 21.37 2.04 3.04
CA ASP A 66 22.15 3.12 3.68
C ASP A 66 23.33 2.52 4.49
#